data_AF-A0A3E1D886-F1
#
_entry.id   AF-A0A3E1D886-F1
#
_cell.length_a   1.000
_cell.length_b   1.000
_cell.length_c   1.000
_cell.angle_alpha   90.00
_cell.angle_beta   90.00
_cell.angle_gamma   90.00
#
_symmetry.space_group_name_H-M   'P 1'
#
loop_
_entity.id
_entity.type
_entity.pdbx_description
1 polymer ?
#
loop_
_entity_poly.entity_id
_entity_poly.type
_entity_poly.pdbx_seq_one_letter_code
_entity_poly.pdbx_strand_id
1 'polypeptide(L)'
;MNEIKPGQSIDLLKELHILTRDEKMNQDSRRKLKQVYHLYQFIEPLLQEIKQDHHSIQLVDHGAGKSYLGFILYDLFFKTLNDASRIYGIETRDDLVKHSQQLASRLNFSGMSFLNLSVGQSIESEILPAKVNMVTALHACNTATDDAIRFALKKMPNLLSWYLVAKPK
;
A
#
# COMPACT_ATOMS: atom_id res chain seq x y z
N MET A 1 2.41 -24.79 -12.58
CA MET A 1 2.62 -23.38 -12.94
C MET A 1 2.79 -22.61 -11.64
N ASN A 2 3.91 -21.93 -11.44
CA ASN A 2 4.23 -21.27 -10.16
C ASN A 2 3.13 -20.27 -9.78
N GLU A 3 2.54 -20.43 -8.60
CA GLU A 3 1.47 -19.53 -8.09
C GLU A 3 2.01 -18.12 -7.73
N ILE A 4 3.33 -17.96 -7.74
CA ILE A 4 4.05 -16.71 -7.43
C ILE A 4 4.38 -15.99 -8.74
N LYS A 5 4.12 -14.68 -8.80
CA LYS A 5 4.46 -13.88 -9.99
C LYS A 5 5.99 -13.75 -10.13
N PRO A 6 6.54 -13.77 -11.37
CA PRO A 6 7.96 -13.58 -11.60
C PRO A 6 8.48 -12.28 -10.97
N GLY A 7 9.67 -12.34 -10.38
CA GLY A 7 10.33 -11.19 -9.78
C GLY A 7 9.79 -10.77 -8.41
N GLN A 8 8.75 -11.41 -7.86
CA GLN A 8 8.30 -11.12 -6.50
C GLN A 8 9.36 -11.46 -5.44
N SER A 9 9.39 -10.66 -4.38
CA SER A 9 10.28 -10.89 -3.25
C SER A 9 9.84 -12.10 -2.43
N ILE A 10 10.63 -13.18 -2.46
CA ILE A 10 10.40 -14.37 -1.63
C ILE A 10 10.46 -14.02 -0.15
N ASP A 11 11.37 -13.12 0.25
CA ASP A 11 11.49 -12.67 1.63
C ASP A 11 10.26 -11.89 2.08
N LEU A 12 9.67 -11.07 1.19
CA LEU A 12 8.38 -10.45 1.47
C LEU A 12 7.30 -11.51 1.67
N LEU A 13 7.17 -12.47 0.75
CA LEU A 13 6.13 -13.50 0.85
C LEU A 13 6.27 -14.36 2.12
N LYS A 14 7.49 -14.61 2.60
CA LYS A 14 7.74 -15.24 3.90
C LYS A 14 7.27 -14.37 5.06
N GLU A 15 7.60 -13.08 5.05
CA GLU A 15 7.19 -12.13 6.09
C GLU A 15 5.67 -11.99 6.17
N LEU A 16 5.00 -11.98 5.02
CA LEU A 16 3.53 -11.92 4.94
C LEU A 16 2.85 -13.24 5.33
N HIS A 17 3.62 -14.27 5.70
CA HIS A 17 3.16 -15.64 5.97
C HIS A 17 2.38 -16.26 4.81
N ILE A 18 2.74 -15.88 3.57
CA ILE A 18 2.30 -16.51 2.33
C ILE A 18 3.20 -17.69 2.00
N LEU A 19 4.49 -17.57 2.32
CA LEU A 19 5.42 -18.68 2.27
C LEU A 19 5.82 -19.08 3.69
N THR A 20 6.02 -20.38 3.89
CA THR A 20 6.71 -20.88 5.08
C THR A 20 8.20 -20.52 5.00
N ARG A 21 8.92 -20.71 6.11
CA ARG A 21 10.38 -20.53 6.15
C ARG A 21 11.10 -21.36 5.09
N ASP A 22 10.59 -22.56 4.82
CA ASP A 22 11.08 -23.49 3.79
C ASP A 22 10.52 -23.21 2.39
N GLU A 23 9.94 -22.02 2.15
CA GLU A 23 9.40 -21.60 0.84
C GLU A 23 8.23 -22.44 0.33
N LYS A 24 7.53 -23.12 1.24
CA LYS A 24 6.34 -23.92 0.90
C LYS A 24 5.08 -23.10 1.05
N MET A 25 4.07 -23.44 0.26
CA MET A 25 2.75 -22.82 0.32
C MET A 25 1.72 -23.86 0.78
N ASN A 26 0.99 -23.56 1.85
CA ASN A 26 -0.14 -24.38 2.30
C ASN A 26 -1.47 -23.84 1.74
N GLN A 27 -2.59 -24.55 1.96
CA GLN A 27 -3.89 -24.17 1.40
C GLN A 27 -4.38 -22.79 1.90
N ASP A 28 -4.14 -22.45 3.16
CA ASP A 28 -4.49 -21.13 3.70
C ASP A 28 -3.65 -20.01 3.06
N SER A 29 -2.37 -20.27 2.84
CA SER A 29 -1.45 -19.35 2.19
C SER A 29 -1.85 -19.08 0.75
N ARG A 30 -2.25 -20.13 0.01
CA ARG A 30 -2.81 -20.00 -1.35
C ARG A 30 -4.07 -19.14 -1.36
N ARG A 31 -4.97 -19.35 -0.39
CA ARG A 31 -6.19 -18.55 -0.25
C ARG A 31 -5.88 -17.08 0.02
N LYS A 32 -4.93 -16.78 0.91
CA LYS A 32 -4.45 -15.42 1.18
C LYS A 32 -3.82 -14.78 -0.05
N LEU A 33 -2.92 -15.49 -0.74
CA LEU A 33 -2.27 -15.01 -1.94
C LEU A 33 -3.30 -14.68 -3.03
N LYS A 34 -4.29 -15.55 -3.23
CA LYS A 34 -5.39 -15.32 -4.18
C LYS A 34 -6.19 -14.06 -3.84
N GLN A 35 -6.49 -13.82 -2.56
CA GLN A 35 -7.21 -12.62 -2.13
C GLN A 35 -6.38 -11.34 -2.40
N VAL A 36 -5.09 -11.37 -2.05
CA VAL A 36 -4.18 -10.24 -2.28
C VAL A 36 -4.05 -9.96 -3.78
N TYR A 37 -3.87 -11.00 -4.60
CA TYR A 37 -3.79 -10.85 -6.05
C TYR A 37 -5.07 -10.35 -6.68
N HIS A 38 -6.23 -10.79 -6.19
CA HIS A 38 -7.51 -10.30 -6.69
C HIS A 38 -7.63 -8.79 -6.43
N LEU A 39 -7.20 -8.32 -5.26
CA LEU A 39 -7.17 -6.90 -4.95
C LEU A 39 -6.13 -6.15 -5.80
N TYR A 40 -4.93 -6.71 -5.98
CA TYR A 40 -3.93 -6.16 -6.88
C TYR A 40 -4.47 -6.01 -8.32
N GLN A 41 -5.16 -7.01 -8.85
CA GLN A 41 -5.75 -6.98 -10.19
C GLN A 41 -6.80 -5.86 -10.37
N PHE A 42 -7.47 -5.48 -9.28
CA PHE A 42 -8.38 -4.34 -9.30
C PHE A 42 -7.64 -3.00 -9.26
N ILE A 43 -6.53 -2.91 -8.53
CA ILE A 43 -5.77 -1.68 -8.32
C ILE A 43 -4.80 -1.38 -9.48
N GLU A 44 -4.21 -2.41 -10.08
CA GLU A 44 -3.19 -2.30 -11.12
C GLU A 44 -3.64 -1.43 -12.31
N PRO A 45 -4.84 -1.60 -12.90
CA PRO A 45 -5.30 -0.73 -13.99
C PRO A 45 -5.41 0.74 -13.58
N LEU A 46 -5.81 1.00 -12.34
CA LEU A 46 -5.96 2.34 -11.79
C LEU A 46 -4.59 3.02 -11.61
N LEU A 47 -3.60 2.27 -11.13
CA LEU A 47 -2.22 2.74 -11.04
C LEU A 47 -1.63 3.01 -12.43
N GLN A 48 -1.95 2.18 -13.44
CA GLN A 48 -1.52 2.40 -14.82
C GLN A 48 -2.11 3.67 -15.42
N GLU A 49 -3.40 3.93 -15.22
CA GLU A 49 -4.05 5.17 -15.67
C GLU A 49 -3.40 6.40 -15.01
N ILE A 50 -3.24 6.40 -13.69
CA ILE A 50 -2.54 7.47 -12.96
C ILE A 50 -1.12 7.66 -13.53
N LYS A 51 -0.41 6.57 -13.83
CA LYS A 51 0.96 6.65 -14.35
C LYS A 51 1.04 7.26 -15.75
N GLN A 52 0.00 7.12 -16.58
CA GLN A 52 -0.05 7.73 -17.90
C GLN A 52 -0.18 9.26 -17.80
N ASP A 53 -0.94 9.74 -16.80
CA ASP A 53 -1.20 11.17 -16.61
C ASP A 53 -0.14 11.87 -15.72
N HIS A 54 0.67 11.11 -14.99
CA HIS A 54 1.60 11.65 -13.99
C HIS A 54 3.02 11.07 -14.08
N HIS A 55 4.02 11.95 -13.95
CA HIS A 55 5.44 11.55 -13.90
C HIS A 55 5.79 10.62 -12.74
N SER A 56 5.05 10.67 -11.63
CA SER A 56 5.23 9.81 -10.46
C SER A 56 3.91 9.62 -9.73
N ILE A 57 3.72 8.47 -9.09
CA ILE A 57 2.55 8.16 -8.28
C ILE A 57 2.86 8.41 -6.80
N GLN A 58 2.06 9.24 -6.15
CA GLN A 58 2.06 9.39 -4.70
C GLN A 58 0.83 8.67 -4.14
N LEU A 59 1.03 7.53 -3.47
CA LEU A 59 -0.03 6.72 -2.87
C LEU A 59 0.02 6.80 -1.35
N VAL A 60 -1.13 6.96 -0.70
CA VAL A 60 -1.25 6.93 0.76
C VAL A 60 -2.12 5.75 1.20
N ASP A 61 -1.57 4.88 2.05
CA ASP A 61 -2.27 3.73 2.66
C ASP A 61 -2.66 4.07 4.10
N HIS A 62 -3.94 4.41 4.30
CA HIS A 62 -4.49 4.75 5.60
C HIS A 62 -4.87 3.51 6.41
N GLY A 63 -4.44 3.48 7.67
CA GLY A 63 -4.64 2.31 8.53
C GLY A 63 -3.85 1.13 7.99
N ALA A 64 -2.58 1.38 7.65
CA ALA A 64 -1.73 0.43 6.96
C ALA A 64 -1.61 -0.90 7.72
N GLY A 65 -1.71 -0.90 9.05
CA GLY A 65 -1.53 -2.11 9.84
C GLY A 65 -0.10 -2.65 9.62
N LYS A 66 0.00 -3.92 9.24
CA LYS A 66 1.28 -4.53 8.79
C LYS A 66 1.64 -4.19 7.32
N SER A 67 0.84 -3.36 6.67
CA SER A 67 0.94 -2.88 5.28
C SER A 67 1.08 -3.96 4.21
N TYR A 68 0.36 -5.09 4.38
CA TYR A 68 0.45 -6.22 3.45
C TYR A 68 0.12 -5.82 2.01
N LEU A 69 -0.93 -5.01 1.82
CA LEU A 69 -1.25 -4.50 0.49
C LEU A 69 -0.16 -3.56 -0.01
N GLY A 70 0.24 -2.55 0.78
CA GLY A 70 1.25 -1.57 0.38
C GLY A 70 2.56 -2.21 -0.07
N PHE A 71 3.05 -3.21 0.67
CA PHE A 71 4.24 -3.98 0.27
C PHE A 71 4.05 -4.76 -1.02
N ILE A 72 2.88 -5.37 -1.23
CA ILE A 72 2.60 -6.12 -2.46
C ILE A 72 2.45 -5.19 -3.67
N LEU A 73 1.78 -4.04 -3.51
CA LEU A 73 1.72 -3.01 -4.55
C LEU A 73 3.13 -2.53 -4.91
N TYR A 74 3.98 -2.31 -3.90
CA TYR A 74 5.35 -1.91 -4.15
C TYR A 74 6.12 -2.98 -4.92
N ASP A 75 6.06 -4.22 -4.43
CA ASP A 75 6.80 -5.35 -4.99
C ASP A 75 6.34 -5.73 -6.40
N LEU A 76 5.05 -5.58 -6.72
CA LEU A 76 4.52 -5.93 -8.04
C LEU A 76 4.55 -4.78 -9.05
N PHE A 77 4.46 -3.53 -8.59
CA PHE A 77 4.29 -2.38 -9.46
C PHE A 77 5.37 -1.32 -9.27
N PHE A 78 5.45 -0.69 -8.09
CA PHE A 78 6.25 0.51 -7.90
C PHE A 78 7.75 0.28 -8.05
N LYS A 79 8.27 -0.88 -7.62
CA LYS A 79 9.72 -1.16 -7.66
C LYS A 79 10.31 -1.13 -9.07
N THR A 80 9.48 -1.26 -10.11
CA THR A 80 9.90 -1.27 -11.51
C THR A 80 9.82 0.10 -12.18
N LEU A 81 9.17 1.08 -11.55
CA LEU A 81 8.94 2.41 -12.13
C LEU A 81 10.21 3.25 -12.21
N ASN A 82 11.18 3.01 -11.31
CA ASN A 82 12.47 3.72 -11.27
C ASN A 82 12.36 5.25 -11.32
N ASP A 83 11.32 5.80 -10.69
CA ASP A 83 11.02 7.24 -10.65
C ASP A 83 10.73 7.69 -9.20
N ALA A 84 10.16 8.89 -9.05
CA ALA A 84 9.83 9.45 -7.74
C ALA A 84 8.52 8.89 -7.12
N SER A 85 7.97 7.79 -7.65
CA SER A 85 6.75 7.18 -7.11
C SER A 85 6.98 6.64 -5.71
N ARG A 86 6.02 6.87 -4.83
CA ARG A 86 6.13 6.57 -3.40
C ARG A 86 4.83 6.05 -2.81
N ILE A 87 4.96 5.13 -1.87
CA ILE A 87 3.87 4.67 -1.00
C ILE A 87 4.13 5.17 0.42
N TYR A 88 3.14 5.85 0.99
CA TYR A 88 3.15 6.29 2.38
C TYR A 88 2.16 5.46 3.20
N GLY A 89 2.65 4.64 4.12
CA GLY A 89 1.82 3.92 5.09
C GLY A 89 1.57 4.76 6.34
N ILE A 90 0.30 4.99 6.68
CA ILE A 90 -0.13 5.75 7.85
C ILE A 90 -0.71 4.78 8.87
N GLU A 91 -0.14 4.77 10.06
CA GLU A 91 -0.50 3.86 11.15
C GLU A 91 -0.25 4.54 12.50
N THR A 92 -1.10 4.33 13.50
CA THR A 92 -0.95 4.96 14.83
C THR A 92 -0.19 4.07 15.82
N ARG A 93 -0.13 2.76 15.56
CA ARG A 93 0.59 1.83 16.42
C ARG A 93 2.08 1.81 16.07
N ASP A 94 2.88 2.29 17.02
CA ASP A 94 4.32 2.47 16.86
C ASP A 94 5.09 1.18 16.53
N ASP A 95 4.69 0.06 17.13
CA ASP A 95 5.27 -1.26 16.89
C ASP A 95 5.12 -1.70 15.41
N LEU A 96 3.95 -1.41 14.81
CA LEU A 96 3.70 -1.70 13.41
C LEU A 96 4.49 -0.80 12.46
N VAL A 97 4.60 0.49 12.80
CA VAL A 97 5.37 1.45 12.00
C VAL A 97 6.83 1.02 11.98
N LYS A 98 7.41 0.73 13.14
CA LYS A 98 8.80 0.26 13.26
C LYS A 98 9.04 -1.05 12.51
N HIS A 99 8.12 -2.01 12.64
CA HIS A 99 8.20 -3.28 11.90
C HIS A 99 8.19 -3.04 10.38
N SER A 100 7.28 -2.19 9.89
CA SER A 100 7.17 -1.87 8.46
C SER A 100 8.41 -1.12 7.94
N GLN A 101 8.97 -0.18 8.71
CA GLN A 101 10.22 0.51 8.36
C GLN A 101 11.39 -0.46 8.25
N GLN A 102 11.54 -1.38 9.21
CA GLN A 102 12.57 -2.41 9.20
C GLN A 102 12.42 -3.34 8.00
N LEU A 103 11.18 -3.75 7.69
CA LEU A 103 10.90 -4.61 6.55
C LEU A 103 11.24 -3.94 5.22
N ALA A 104 10.81 -2.69 5.01
CA ALA A 104 11.15 -1.95 3.79
C ALA A 104 12.65 -1.73 3.66
N SER A 105 13.35 -1.44 4.75
CA SER A 105 14.81 -1.33 4.75
C SER A 105 15.48 -2.64 4.36
N ARG A 106 15.06 -3.77 4.94
CA ARG A 106 15.62 -5.10 4.64
C ARG A 106 15.39 -5.53 3.20
N LEU A 107 14.26 -5.15 2.61
CA LEU A 107 13.90 -5.47 1.23
C LEU A 107 14.41 -4.44 0.20
N ASN A 108 15.09 -3.38 0.64
CA ASN A 108 15.51 -2.24 -0.20
C ASN A 108 14.35 -1.54 -0.93
N PHE A 109 13.20 -1.43 -0.27
CA PHE A 109 12.01 -0.76 -0.81
C PHE A 109 12.05 0.74 -0.50
N SER A 110 13.00 1.46 -1.11
CA SER A 110 13.30 2.87 -0.83
C SER A 110 12.17 3.86 -1.13
N GLY A 111 11.24 3.48 -2.01
CA GLY A 111 10.03 4.25 -2.32
C GLY A 111 8.87 3.97 -1.37
N MET A 112 9.12 3.37 -0.20
CA MET A 112 8.12 3.25 0.87
C MET A 112 8.50 4.13 2.05
N SER A 113 7.51 4.72 2.71
CA SER A 113 7.69 5.50 3.93
C SER A 113 6.54 5.23 4.89
N PHE A 114 6.84 4.98 6.16
CA PHE A 114 5.83 4.67 7.16
C PHE A 114 5.85 5.71 8.26
N LEU A 115 4.71 6.31 8.54
CA LEU A 115 4.56 7.44 9.44
C LEU A 115 3.63 7.06 10.59
N ASN A 116 4.09 7.32 11.82
CA ASN A 116 3.27 7.18 13.02
C ASN A 116 2.32 8.38 13.13
N LEU A 117 1.20 8.31 12.41
CA LEU A 117 0.19 9.36 12.33
C LEU A 117 -1.19 8.71 12.31
N SER A 118 -2.18 9.41 12.89
CA SER A 118 -3.58 9.14 12.58
C SER A 118 -3.97 9.74 11.23
N VAL A 119 -5.09 9.29 10.66
CA VAL A 119 -5.64 9.89 9.43
C VAL A 119 -5.93 11.37 9.62
N GLY A 120 -6.46 11.77 10.78
CA GLY A 120 -6.68 13.19 11.10
C GLY A 120 -5.39 14.01 11.07
N GLN A 121 -4.30 13.49 11.62
CA GLN A 121 -2.99 14.16 11.59
C GLN A 121 -2.35 14.15 10.20
N SER A 122 -2.62 13.13 9.38
CA SER A 122 -2.07 13.03 8.03
C SER A 122 -2.57 14.16 7.11
N ILE A 123 -3.80 14.63 7.33
CA ILE A 123 -4.44 15.74 6.59
C ILE A 123 -3.59 17.03 6.63
N GLU A 124 -2.90 17.29 7.74
CA GLU A 124 -2.12 18.51 7.97
C GLU A 124 -0.62 18.28 7.95
N SER A 125 -0.18 17.03 7.77
CA SER A 125 1.23 16.68 7.71
C SER A 125 1.92 17.29 6.50
N GLU A 126 3.04 17.97 6.76
CA GLU A 126 3.99 18.47 5.76
C GLU A 126 4.93 17.35 5.25
N ILE A 127 5.00 16.22 5.96
CA ILE A 127 5.79 15.05 5.55
C ILE A 127 5.12 14.37 4.34
N LEU A 128 3.80 14.40 4.28
CA LEU A 128 3.05 13.89 3.14
C LEU A 128 3.06 14.90 1.99
N PRO A 129 3.14 14.42 0.74
CA PRO A 129 3.16 15.31 -0.41
C PRO A 129 1.91 16.18 -0.46
N ALA A 130 2.07 17.40 -0.97
CA ALA A 130 0.97 18.35 -1.12
C ALA A 130 -0.15 17.81 -2.05
N LYS A 131 0.21 16.93 -3.00
CA LYS A 131 -0.69 16.24 -3.92
C LYS A 131 -0.52 14.74 -3.78
N VAL A 132 -1.65 14.03 -3.68
CA VAL A 132 -1.74 12.57 -3.65
C VAL A 132 -2.53 12.11 -4.88
N ASN A 133 -2.16 10.97 -5.47
CA ASN A 133 -2.85 10.41 -6.63
C ASN A 133 -3.82 9.28 -6.27
N MET A 134 -3.54 8.53 -5.20
CA MET A 134 -4.37 7.41 -4.76
C MET A 134 -4.35 7.28 -3.25
N VAL A 135 -5.49 6.87 -2.67
CA VAL A 135 -5.61 6.53 -1.26
C VAL A 135 -6.17 5.13 -1.11
N THR A 136 -5.51 4.26 -0.33
CA THR A 136 -6.05 2.96 0.08
C THR A 136 -6.46 3.01 1.55
N ALA A 137 -7.57 2.35 1.90
CA ALA A 137 -8.11 2.35 3.26
C ALA A 137 -8.85 1.03 3.55
N LEU A 138 -8.12 -0.07 3.68
CA LEU A 138 -8.70 -1.44 3.74
C LEU A 138 -9.28 -1.83 5.11
N HIS A 139 -8.72 -1.31 6.20
CA HIS A 139 -9.15 -1.64 7.57
C HIS A 139 -9.72 -0.43 8.32
N ALA A 140 -10.11 0.61 7.58
CA ALA A 140 -10.72 1.80 8.13
C ALA A 140 -12.10 1.44 8.72
N CYS A 141 -12.17 1.26 10.03
CA CYS A 141 -13.43 0.98 10.72
C CYS A 141 -13.69 2.04 11.79
N ASN A 142 -14.95 2.48 11.84
CA ASN A 142 -15.58 3.50 12.71
C ASN A 142 -15.64 4.92 12.10
N THR A 143 -14.52 5.64 11.93
CA THR A 143 -14.50 6.99 11.30
C THR A 143 -13.43 7.15 10.21
N ALA A 144 -12.52 6.18 10.12
CA ALA A 144 -11.35 6.26 9.25
C ALA A 144 -11.69 6.32 7.74
N THR A 145 -12.88 5.87 7.34
CA THR A 145 -13.37 6.02 5.95
C THR A 145 -13.72 7.47 5.65
N ASP A 146 -14.46 8.11 6.54
CA ASP A 146 -14.82 9.53 6.41
C ASP A 146 -13.58 10.42 6.49
N ASP A 147 -12.64 10.09 7.38
CA ASP A 147 -11.36 10.79 7.48
C ASP A 147 -10.49 10.58 6.23
N ALA A 148 -10.50 9.37 5.64
CA ALA A 148 -9.80 9.10 4.39
C ALA A 148 -10.42 9.88 3.21
N ILE A 149 -11.75 10.00 3.16
CA ILE A 149 -12.45 10.84 2.19
C ILE A 149 -12.10 12.30 2.39
N ARG A 150 -12.13 12.79 3.64
CA ARG A 150 -11.74 14.18 3.98
C ARG A 150 -10.31 14.47 3.59
N PHE A 151 -9.40 13.52 3.81
CA PHE A 151 -8.02 13.60 3.36
C PHE A 151 -7.93 13.70 1.84
N ALA A 152 -8.63 12.82 1.12
CA ALA A 152 -8.65 12.83 -0.35
C ALA A 152 -9.16 14.19 -0.86
N LEU A 153 -10.27 14.71 -0.31
CA LEU A 153 -10.80 16.03 -0.68
C LEU A 153 -9.79 17.17 -0.46
N LYS A 154 -8.99 17.13 0.60
CA LYS A 154 -8.02 18.19 0.90
C LYS A 154 -6.74 18.09 0.06
N LYS A 155 -6.26 16.87 -0.20
CA LYS A 155 -4.96 16.60 -0.85
C LYS A 155 -5.09 16.28 -2.35
N MET A 156 -6.31 16.15 -2.88
CA MET A 156 -6.59 15.81 -4.27
C MET A 156 -7.53 16.86 -4.90
N PRO A 157 -7.00 18.00 -5.39
CA PRO A 157 -7.82 19.12 -5.87
C PRO A 157 -8.61 18.83 -7.16
N ASN A 158 -8.27 17.78 -7.90
CA ASN A 158 -9.00 17.31 -9.07
C ASN A 158 -9.76 16.03 -8.72
N LEU A 159 -11.00 16.17 -8.24
CA LEU A 159 -11.85 15.07 -7.79
C LEU A 159 -12.31 14.12 -8.92
N LEU A 160 -11.84 14.31 -10.16
CA LEU A 160 -12.25 13.50 -11.31
C LEU A 160 -11.41 12.22 -11.49
N SER A 161 -10.24 12.10 -10.83
CA SER A 161 -9.32 10.97 -11.01
C SER A 161 -8.82 10.36 -9.69
N TRP A 162 -9.66 10.29 -8.65
CA TRP A 162 -9.31 9.61 -7.41
C TRP A 162 -9.85 8.18 -7.37
N TYR A 163 -9.06 7.31 -6.74
CA TYR A 163 -9.44 5.95 -6.44
C TYR A 163 -9.25 5.70 -4.95
N LEU A 164 -10.37 5.59 -4.21
CA LEU A 164 -10.39 5.10 -2.84
C LEU A 164 -10.72 3.61 -2.86
N VAL A 165 -9.78 2.80 -2.40
CA VAL A 165 -10.02 1.37 -2.22
C VAL A 165 -10.30 1.11 -0.76
N ALA A 166 -11.58 1.14 -0.39
CA ALA A 166 -12.07 0.77 0.93
C ALA A 166 -12.76 -0.58 0.87
N LYS A 167 -12.43 -1.50 1.79
CA LYS A 167 -13.23 -2.70 1.99
C LYS A 167 -14.29 -2.39 3.05
N PRO A 168 -15.59 -2.47 2.71
CA PRO A 168 -16.62 -2.52 3.74
C PRO A 168 -16.44 -3.82 4.56
N LYS A 169 -16.71 -3.74 5.87
CA LYS A 169 -16.74 -4.89 6.78
C LYS A 169 -17.81 -5.89 6.36
#